data_AF-A0A932FS49-F1
#
_entry.id   AF-A0A932FS49-F1
#
_cell.length_a   1.000
_cell.length_b   1.000
_cell.length_c   1.000
_cell.angle_alpha   90.00
_cell.angle_beta   90.00
_cell.angle_gamma   90.00
#
_symmetry.space_group_name_H-M   'P 1'
#
loop_
_entity.id
_entity.type
_entity.pdbx_description
1 polymer ?
#
loop_
_entity_poly.entity_id
_entity_poly.type
_entity_poly.pdbx_seq_one_letter_code
_entity_poly.pdbx_strand_id
1 'polypeptide(L)'
;MANVYFELTRELNRLAPVAALSSGQAVVYYRLAIMSKDGDWIVREEPEACEHILAVLVQRDARYRPAVVAALAQEIDELQQADLRRLAVYQRAAEPYLTEFQRMRLETLPLRQAHAAACRLAAALLPEDPFL
;
A
#
# COMPACT_ATOMS: atom_id res chain seq x y z
N MET A 1 -20.96 -1.02 19.28
CA MET A 1 -19.88 -0.03 19.32
C MET A 1 -19.89 0.70 18.00
N ALA A 2 -20.11 2.02 17.96
CA ALA A 2 -20.03 2.74 16.70
C ALA A 2 -18.56 2.87 16.27
N ASN A 3 -18.31 2.94 14.96
CA ASN A 3 -16.95 2.99 14.43
C ASN A 3 -16.33 4.37 14.78
N VAL A 4 -15.14 4.32 15.40
CA VAL A 4 -14.43 5.48 15.96
C VAL A 4 -14.18 6.59 14.93
N TYR A 5 -13.95 6.24 13.66
CA TYR A 5 -13.70 7.20 12.60
C TYR A 5 -14.94 8.06 12.32
N PHE A 6 -16.14 7.48 12.38
CA PHE A 6 -17.39 8.24 12.20
C PHE A 6 -17.76 9.05 13.43
N GLU A 7 -17.52 8.51 14.63
CA GLU A 7 -17.74 9.26 15.87
C GLU A 7 -16.87 10.51 15.89
N LEU A 8 -15.58 10.35 15.58
CA LEU A 8 -14.66 11.47 15.48
C LEU A 8 -15.09 12.43 14.36
N THR A 9 -15.43 11.94 13.16
CA THR A 9 -15.90 12.80 12.06
C THR A 9 -17.14 13.62 12.45
N ARG A 10 -18.09 13.04 13.18
CA ARG A 10 -19.26 13.78 13.67
C ARG A 10 -18.90 14.82 14.70
N GLU A 11 -17.96 14.52 15.58
CA GLU A 11 -17.50 15.45 16.60
C GLU A 11 -16.74 16.63 16.00
N LEU A 12 -15.82 16.37 15.06
CA LEU A 12 -15.11 17.40 14.30
C LEU A 12 -16.08 18.33 13.56
N ASN A 13 -17.19 17.78 13.04
CA ASN A 13 -18.18 18.55 12.28
C ASN A 13 -19.34 19.10 13.13
N ARG A 14 -19.26 19.04 14.47
CA ARG A 14 -20.39 19.37 15.34
C ARG A 14 -20.85 20.82 15.21
N LEU A 15 -19.92 21.74 14.94
CA LEU A 15 -20.20 23.18 14.84
C LEU A 15 -20.37 23.63 13.39
N ALA A 16 -19.56 23.09 12.48
CA ALA A 16 -19.62 23.32 11.04
C ALA A 16 -18.91 22.17 10.30
N PRO A 17 -19.18 21.95 9.00
CA PRO A 17 -18.44 20.98 8.19
C PRO A 17 -16.99 21.44 7.96
N VAL A 18 -16.06 20.91 8.76
CA VAL A 18 -14.62 21.24 8.73
C VAL A 18 -13.73 20.05 8.37
N ALA A 19 -14.24 18.82 8.43
CA ALA A 19 -13.48 17.61 8.12
C ALA A 19 -14.31 16.60 7.30
N ALA A 20 -13.73 16.01 6.28
CA ALA A 20 -14.31 14.93 5.50
C ALA A 20 -13.44 13.68 5.62
N LEU A 21 -14.02 12.57 6.10
CA LEU A 21 -13.35 11.28 6.12
C LEU A 21 -13.00 10.85 4.68
N SER A 22 -11.75 10.43 4.46
CA SER A 22 -11.21 10.15 3.13
C SER A 22 -10.47 8.80 3.08
N SER A 23 -9.88 8.49 1.91
CA SER A 23 -8.95 7.37 1.73
C SER A 23 -9.54 6.00 2.13
N GLY A 24 -8.72 5.14 2.74
CA GLY A 24 -9.05 3.77 3.13
C GLY A 24 -10.34 3.65 3.94
N GLN A 25 -10.56 4.49 4.95
CA GLN A 25 -11.79 4.41 5.76
C GLN A 25 -13.03 4.84 4.99
N ALA A 26 -12.92 5.83 4.10
CA ALA A 26 -14.04 6.22 3.25
C ALA A 26 -14.44 5.08 2.30
N VAL A 27 -13.49 4.36 1.71
CA VAL A 27 -13.82 3.23 0.82
C VAL A 27 -14.32 1.99 1.57
N VAL A 28 -13.86 1.75 2.81
CA VAL A 28 -14.43 0.73 3.70
C VAL A 28 -15.90 1.02 4.00
N TYR A 29 -16.27 2.29 4.23
CA TYR A 29 -17.65 2.69 4.46
C TYR A 29 -18.57 2.31 3.28
N TYR A 30 -18.12 2.59 2.06
CA TYR A 30 -18.84 2.25 0.84
C TYR A 30 -18.72 0.76 0.44
N ARG A 31 -18.15 -0.08 1.33
CA ARG A 31 -17.96 -1.52 1.12
C ARG A 31 -17.16 -1.85 -0.14
N LEU A 32 -16.28 -0.93 -0.55
CA LEU A 32 -15.34 -1.14 -1.64
C LEU A 32 -14.06 -1.83 -1.17
N ALA A 33 -13.77 -1.78 0.14
CA ALA A 33 -12.67 -2.46 0.78
C ALA A 33 -13.11 -3.11 2.11
N ILE A 34 -12.38 -4.13 2.55
CA ILE A 34 -12.69 -4.87 3.78
C ILE A 34 -12.15 -4.15 5.03
N MET A 35 -10.98 -3.52 4.94
CA MET A 35 -10.33 -2.88 6.09
C MET A 35 -9.44 -1.70 5.69
N SER A 36 -9.16 -0.83 6.67
CA SER A 36 -8.14 0.23 6.61
C SER A 36 -7.46 0.34 7.98
N LYS A 37 -6.15 0.61 7.99
CA LYS A 37 -5.30 0.61 9.20
C LYS A 37 -5.49 1.87 10.04
N ASP A 38 -5.69 2.99 9.37
CA ASP A 38 -5.81 4.34 9.91
C ASP A 38 -7.00 5.04 9.26
N GLY A 39 -7.29 6.25 9.74
CA GLY A 39 -8.30 7.14 9.18
C GLY A 39 -7.63 8.42 8.70
N ASP A 40 -8.03 8.86 7.52
CA ASP A 40 -7.57 10.09 6.90
C ASP A 40 -8.73 11.08 6.83
N TRP A 41 -8.44 12.35 7.06
CA TRP A 41 -9.40 13.44 6.90
C TRP A 41 -8.84 14.51 6.00
N ILE A 42 -9.65 14.97 5.06
CA ILE A 42 -9.44 16.25 4.40
C ILE A 42 -10.06 17.30 5.32
N VAL A 43 -9.28 18.29 5.73
CA VAL A 43 -9.72 19.33 6.67
C VAL A 43 -9.74 20.69 5.98
N ARG A 44 -10.60 21.59 6.45
CA ARG A 44 -10.48 22.99 6.08
C ARG A 44 -9.30 23.62 6.81
N GLU A 45 -8.50 24.40 6.08
CA GLU A 45 -7.26 25.01 6.59
C GLU A 45 -7.48 26.41 7.19
N GLU A 46 -8.73 26.80 7.51
CA GLU A 46 -8.96 28.04 8.24
C GLU A 46 -8.53 27.90 9.72
N PRO A 47 -7.99 28.97 10.35
CA PRO A 47 -7.48 28.90 11.72
C PRO A 47 -8.48 28.33 12.72
N GLU A 48 -9.74 28.78 12.67
CA GLU A 48 -10.79 28.36 13.59
C GLU A 48 -11.15 26.88 13.43
N ALA A 49 -11.10 26.37 12.19
CA ALA A 49 -11.33 24.96 11.90
C ALA A 49 -10.20 24.10 12.48
N CYS A 50 -8.95 24.49 12.26
CA CYS A 50 -7.78 23.82 12.80
C CYS A 50 -7.77 23.81 14.34
N GLU A 51 -8.06 24.95 14.97
CA GLU A 51 -8.16 25.05 16.43
C GLU A 51 -9.24 24.12 16.99
N HIS A 52 -10.41 24.08 16.34
CA HIS A 52 -11.49 23.18 16.73
C HIS A 52 -11.08 21.71 16.63
N ILE A 53 -10.48 21.31 15.51
CA ILE A 53 -10.01 19.94 15.27
C ILE A 53 -8.99 19.54 16.35
N LEU A 54 -7.99 20.39 16.61
CA LEU A 54 -6.98 20.13 17.64
C LEU A 54 -7.59 20.00 19.03
N ALA A 55 -8.57 20.84 19.37
CA ALA A 55 -9.27 20.76 20.66
C ALA A 55 -10.00 19.41 20.84
N VAL A 56 -10.69 18.94 19.81
CA VAL A 56 -11.35 17.62 19.83
C VAL A 56 -10.33 16.50 19.97
N LEU A 57 -9.23 16.55 19.23
CA LEU A 57 -8.16 15.54 19.33
C LEU A 57 -7.55 15.49 20.73
N VAL A 58 -7.29 16.64 21.36
CA VAL A 58 -6.81 16.71 22.75
C VAL A 58 -7.82 16.11 23.74
N GLN A 59 -9.11 16.39 23.56
CA GLN A 59 -10.18 15.80 24.40
C GLN A 59 -10.25 14.27 24.28
N ARG A 60 -9.79 13.71 23.15
CA ARG A 60 -9.70 12.27 22.90
C ARG A 60 -8.34 11.66 23.31
N ASP A 61 -7.50 12.41 24.04
CA ASP A 61 -6.12 12.01 24.43
C ASP A 61 -5.23 11.67 23.22
N ALA A 62 -5.48 12.29 22.07
CA ALA A 62 -4.60 12.15 20.92
C ALA A 62 -3.26 12.84 21.20
N ARG A 63 -2.16 12.14 20.89
CA ARG A 63 -0.80 12.64 21.13
C ARG A 63 -0.04 12.72 19.83
N TYR A 64 0.51 13.89 19.55
CA TYR A 64 1.45 14.04 18.45
C TYR A 64 2.78 13.35 18.83
N ARG A 65 3.18 12.38 18.02
CA ARG A 65 4.37 11.55 18.24
C ARG A 65 5.32 11.64 17.04
N PRO A 66 5.98 12.80 16.83
CA PRO A 66 6.82 13.02 15.65
C PRO A 66 7.96 12.01 15.53
N ALA A 67 8.52 11.56 16.66
CA ALA A 67 9.57 10.53 16.67
C ALA A 67 9.07 9.19 16.12
N VAL A 68 7.82 8.81 16.41
CA VAL A 68 7.21 7.58 15.87
C VAL A 68 6.95 7.72 14.37
N VAL A 69 6.45 8.89 13.94
CA VAL A 69 6.22 9.18 12.52
C VAL A 69 7.53 9.10 11.74
N ALA A 70 8.60 9.71 12.24
CA ALA A 70 9.92 9.68 11.60
C ALA A 70 10.51 8.27 11.56
N ALA A 71 10.44 7.51 12.66
CA ALA A 71 10.94 6.14 12.72
C ALA A 71 10.19 5.22 11.74
N LEU A 72 8.85 5.33 11.67
CA LEU A 72 8.04 4.53 10.76
C LEU A 72 8.32 4.90 9.30
N ALA A 73 8.50 6.19 9.00
CA ALA A 73 8.83 6.65 7.65
C ALA A 73 10.20 6.09 7.20
N GLN A 74 11.19 6.08 8.09
CA GLN A 74 12.48 5.48 7.81
C GLN A 74 12.38 3.97 7.55
N GLU A 75 11.66 3.24 8.41
CA GLU A 75 11.46 1.80 8.23
C GLU A 75 10.74 1.47 6.91
N ILE A 76 9.71 2.25 6.55
CA ILE A 76 8.99 2.10 5.28
C ILE A 76 9.93 2.35 4.11
N ASP A 77 10.75 3.40 4.14
CA ASP A 77 11.71 3.66 3.05
C ASP A 77 12.73 2.52 2.93
N GLU A 78 13.29 2.03 4.05
CA GLU A 78 14.22 0.89 4.04
C GLU A 78 13.59 -0.37 3.40
N LEU A 79 12.34 -0.67 3.75
CA LEU A 79 11.57 -1.78 3.17
C LEU A 79 11.28 -1.57 1.68
N GLN A 80 10.89 -0.35 1.28
CA GLN A 80 10.65 -0.01 -0.12
C GLN A 80 11.94 -0.12 -0.96
N GLN A 81 13.06 0.38 -0.44
CA GLN A 81 14.36 0.26 -1.12
C GLN A 81 14.80 -1.21 -1.22
N ALA A 82 14.56 -2.03 -0.19
CA ALA A 82 14.82 -3.46 -0.25
C ALA A 82 13.96 -4.14 -1.31
N ASP A 83 12.67 -3.81 -1.38
CA ASP A 83 11.75 -4.35 -2.38
C ASP A 83 12.14 -3.93 -3.81
N LEU A 84 12.53 -2.67 -4.01
CA LEU A 84 13.03 -2.18 -5.30
C LEU A 84 14.30 -2.91 -5.74
N ARG A 85 15.25 -3.15 -4.82
CA ARG A 85 16.46 -3.93 -5.12
C ARG A 85 16.12 -5.35 -5.54
N ARG A 86 15.20 -5.99 -4.82
CA ARG A 86 14.70 -7.33 -5.15
C ARG A 86 14.04 -7.36 -6.52
N LEU A 87 13.11 -6.45 -6.80
CA LEU A 87 12.43 -6.34 -8.10
C LEU A 87 13.40 -6.10 -9.26
N ALA A 88 14.46 -5.32 -9.05
CA ALA A 88 15.46 -5.06 -10.08
C ALA A 88 16.19 -6.33 -10.55
N VAL A 89 16.37 -7.33 -9.66
CA VAL A 89 16.95 -8.63 -10.04
C VAL A 89 16.06 -9.34 -11.05
N TYR A 90 14.76 -9.41 -10.78
CA TYR A 90 13.79 -10.02 -11.69
C TYR A 90 13.66 -9.26 -12.99
N GLN A 91 13.61 -7.92 -12.92
CA GLN A 91 13.48 -7.12 -14.12
C GLN A 91 14.66 -7.34 -15.08
N ARG A 92 15.88 -7.50 -14.55
CA ARG A 92 17.06 -7.87 -15.35
C ARG A 92 16.97 -9.29 -15.92
N ALA A 93 16.43 -10.24 -15.17
CA ALA A 93 16.27 -11.63 -15.62
C ALA A 93 15.09 -11.82 -16.60
N ALA A 94 14.09 -10.94 -16.55
CA ALA A 94 12.87 -11.06 -17.35
C ALA A 94 13.13 -10.89 -18.86
N GLU A 95 14.00 -9.96 -19.25
CA GLU A 95 14.31 -9.68 -20.66
C GLU A 95 14.93 -10.91 -21.39
N PRO A 96 16.02 -11.53 -20.90
CA PRO A 96 16.58 -12.72 -21.55
C PRO A 96 15.62 -13.92 -21.48
N TYR A 97 14.90 -14.09 -20.36
CA TYR A 97 13.89 -15.14 -20.24
C TYR A 97 12.78 -15.00 -21.29
N LEU A 98 12.21 -13.80 -21.44
CA LEU A 98 11.13 -13.53 -22.40
C LEU A 98 11.62 -13.73 -23.84
N THR A 99 12.82 -13.23 -24.15
CA THR A 99 13.44 -13.39 -25.47
C THR A 99 13.58 -14.87 -25.85
N GLU A 100 14.15 -15.68 -24.96
CA GLU A 100 14.32 -17.11 -25.19
C GLU A 100 12.99 -17.87 -25.21
N PHE A 101 12.05 -17.50 -24.34
CA PHE A 101 10.73 -18.10 -24.29
C PHE A 101 9.99 -17.92 -25.62
N GLN A 102 10.05 -16.70 -26.20
CA GLN A 102 9.49 -16.40 -27.51
C GLN A 102 10.21 -17.17 -28.63
N ARG A 103 11.55 -17.25 -28.58
CA ARG A 103 12.37 -17.97 -29.57
C ARG A 103 12.05 -19.47 -29.61
N MET A 104 11.75 -20.07 -28.47
CA MET A 104 11.44 -21.50 -28.35
C MET A 104 10.09 -21.91 -28.94
N ARG A 105 9.20 -20.95 -29.22
CA ARG A 105 7.87 -21.19 -29.84
C ARG A 105 7.10 -22.32 -29.17
N LEU A 106 7.01 -22.27 -27.83
CA LEU A 106 6.44 -23.33 -27.01
C LEU A 106 4.99 -23.65 -27.35
N GLU A 107 4.26 -22.70 -27.97
CA GLU A 107 2.89 -22.89 -28.47
C GLU A 107 2.79 -23.98 -29.54
N THR A 108 3.90 -24.35 -30.17
CA THR A 108 3.96 -25.39 -31.20
C THR A 108 4.19 -26.79 -30.62
N LEU A 109 4.51 -26.90 -29.33
CA LEU A 109 4.80 -28.16 -28.67
C LEU A 109 3.56 -28.74 -27.97
N PRO A 110 3.45 -30.08 -27.83
CA PRO A 110 2.46 -30.69 -26.94
C PRO A 110 2.58 -30.15 -25.51
N LEU A 111 1.46 -29.93 -24.82
CA LEU A 111 1.39 -29.24 -23.53
C LEU A 111 2.44 -29.71 -22.49
N ARG A 112 2.63 -31.03 -22.33
CA ARG A 112 3.61 -31.58 -21.38
C ARG A 112 5.05 -31.21 -21.74
N GLN A 113 5.37 -31.18 -23.03
CA GLN A 113 6.69 -30.82 -23.54
C GLN A 113 6.93 -29.31 -23.42
N ALA A 114 5.91 -28.50 -23.77
CA ALA A 114 5.92 -27.05 -23.58
C ALA A 114 6.18 -26.69 -22.11
N HIS A 115 5.46 -27.32 -21.18
CA HIS A 115 5.64 -27.12 -19.74
C HIS A 115 7.05 -27.50 -19.28
N ALA A 116 7.55 -28.69 -19.64
CA ALA A 116 8.88 -29.13 -19.25
C ALA A 116 9.99 -28.21 -19.81
N ALA A 117 9.81 -27.70 -21.03
CA ALA A 117 10.71 -26.73 -21.64
C ALA A 117 10.67 -25.37 -20.93
N ALA A 118 9.49 -24.86 -20.59
CA ALA A 118 9.32 -23.63 -19.82
C ALA A 118 9.97 -23.74 -18.43
N CYS A 119 9.79 -24.85 -17.71
CA CYS A 119 10.42 -25.07 -16.41
C CYS A 119 11.95 -25.10 -16.49
N ARG A 120 12.52 -25.75 -17.52
CA ARG A 120 13.98 -25.73 -17.74
C ARG A 120 14.51 -24.33 -18.04
N LEU A 121 13.78 -23.57 -18.86
CA LEU A 121 14.15 -22.19 -19.18
C LEU A 121 14.09 -21.28 -17.94
N ALA A 122 13.04 -21.43 -17.13
CA ALA A 122 12.89 -20.71 -15.87
C ALA A 122 14.03 -21.04 -14.90
N ALA A 123 14.35 -22.32 -14.71
CA ALA A 123 15.46 -22.76 -13.87
C ALA A 123 16.83 -22.27 -14.37
N ALA A 124 16.98 -21.99 -15.67
CA ALA A 124 18.24 -21.53 -16.25
C ALA A 124 18.41 -20.00 -16.18
N LEU A 125 17.33 -19.22 -16.24
CA LEU A 125 17.39 -17.78 -16.48
C LEU A 125 16.75 -16.92 -15.38
N LEU A 126 15.85 -17.48 -14.57
CA LEU A 126 15.21 -16.75 -13.48
C LEU A 126 15.94 -17.00 -12.15
N PRO A 127 15.90 -16.04 -11.20
CA PRO A 127 16.48 -16.23 -9.87
C PRO A 127 15.82 -17.41 -9.13
N GLU A 128 16.61 -18.23 -8.44
CA GLU A 128 16.11 -19.40 -7.69
C GLU A 128 15.41 -19.01 -6.38
N ASP A 129 15.89 -17.99 -5.68
CA ASP A 129 15.30 -17.51 -4.44
C ASP A 129 14.56 -16.20 -4.68
N PRO A 130 13.24 -16.18 -4.45
CA PRO A 130 12.47 -14.99 -4.69
C PRO A 130 12.65 -13.88 -3.64
N PHE A 131 13.42 -14.13 -2.57
CA PHE A 131 13.62 -13.25 -1.43
C PHE A 131 15.07 -12.77 -1.22
N LEU A 132 15.98 -13.04 -2.16
CA LEU A 132 17.34 -12.45 -2.17
C LEU A 132 17.34 -10.95 -2.51
#